data_AF-A0AA91GKP6-F1
#
_entry.id   AF-A0AA91GKP6-F1
#
_cell.length_a   1.000
_cell.length_b   1.000
_cell.length_c   1.000
_cell.angle_alpha   90.00
_cell.angle_beta   90.00
_cell.angle_gamma   90.00
#
_symmetry.space_group_name_H-M   'P 1'
#
loop_
_entity.id
_entity.type
_entity.pdbx_description
1 polymer ?
#
loop_
_entity_poly.entity_id
_entity_poly.type
_entity_poly.pdbx_seq_one_letter_code
_entity_poly.pdbx_strand_id
1 'polypeptide(L)' 'MQELTKLASDSSDPAKQELSKSRMNLEKLYEEGFHVCNILYGSRRENDEECAFCLDVIYGERYK' A
#
# COMPACT_ATOMS: atom_id res chain seq x y z
N MET A 1 6.27 23.75 20.54
CA MET A 1 5.76 23.18 19.27
C MET A 1 6.02 21.69 19.35
N GLN A 2 5.06 20.92 19.86
CA GLN A 2 5.25 19.50 20.17
C GLN A 2 5.48 18.70 18.89
N GLU A 3 6.50 17.87 18.93
CA GLU A 3 6.98 16.99 17.87
C GLU A 3 5.86 16.07 17.40
N LEU A 4 5.58 16.08 16.09
CA LEU A 4 4.66 15.14 15.48
C LEU A 4 5.29 13.76 15.46
N THR A 5 4.96 12.98 16.50
CA THR A 5 5.17 11.55 16.61
C THR A 5 4.68 10.87 15.33
N LYS A 6 5.63 10.46 14.49
CA LYS A 6 5.37 9.65 13.30
C LYS A 6 4.97 8.27 13.79
N LEU A 7 3.67 8.03 13.97
CA LEU A 7 3.11 6.70 14.21
C LEU A 7 3.36 5.84 12.95
N ALA A 8 4.54 5.24 12.88
CA ALA A 8 4.72 4.00 12.16
C ALA A 8 4.09 2.91 13.03
N SER A 9 2.78 2.72 12.88
CA SER A 9 2.09 1.51 13.29
C SER A 9 2.73 0.33 12.55
N ASP A 10 3.65 -0.33 13.25
CA ASP A 10 4.17 -1.65 12.91
C ASP A 10 3.13 -2.67 13.39
N SER A 11 2.13 -2.92 12.56
CA SER A 11 1.22 -4.06 12.73
C SER A 11 1.86 -5.25 12.04
N SER A 12 2.69 -5.94 12.80
CA SER A 12 3.47 -7.11 12.41
C SER A 12 2.55 -8.33 12.26
N ASP A 13 2.13 -8.63 11.02
CA ASP A 13 1.50 -9.89 10.66
C ASP A 13 2.59 -10.83 10.07
N PRO A 14 2.84 -12.02 10.66
CA PRO A 14 4.05 -12.82 10.40
C PRO A 14 4.08 -13.57 9.05
N ALA A 15 3.34 -13.12 8.03
CA ALA A 15 3.27 -13.74 6.70
C ALA A 15 3.85 -12.89 5.57
N LYS A 16 4.27 -11.63 5.82
CA LYS A 16 4.78 -10.74 4.77
C LYS A 16 6.30 -10.82 4.71
N GLN A 17 6.85 -11.30 3.58
CA GLN A 17 8.19 -10.90 3.14
C GLN A 17 8.35 -9.41 3.43
N GLU A 18 9.43 -8.99 4.11
CA GLU A 18 9.66 -7.59 4.47
C GLU A 18 9.54 -6.70 3.22
N LEU A 19 8.36 -6.10 3.05
CA LEU A 19 8.09 -5.20 1.94
C LEU A 19 9.06 -4.02 2.08
N SER A 20 9.58 -3.52 0.96
CA SER A 20 10.38 -2.30 1.02
C SER A 20 9.54 -1.15 1.57
N LYS A 21 10.17 -0.16 2.22
CA LYS A 21 9.48 1.03 2.75
C LYS A 21 8.54 1.69 1.73
N SER A 22 8.92 1.68 0.46
CA SER A 22 8.08 2.19 -0.64
C SER A 22 6.81 1.36 -0.83
N ARG A 23 6.91 0.03 -0.78
CA ARG A 23 5.76 -0.88 -0.92
C ARG A 23 4.81 -0.81 0.27
N MET A 24 5.34 -0.70 1.49
CA MET A 24 4.54 -0.45 2.70
C MET A 24 3.73 0.85 2.59
N ASN A 25 4.27 1.89 1.96
CA ASN A 25 3.52 3.14 1.75
C ASN A 25 2.39 2.96 0.72
N LEU A 26 2.62 2.21 -0.35
CA LEU A 26 1.61 1.93 -1.36
C LEU A 26 0.48 1.05 -0.80
N GLU A 27 0.81 0.11 0.07
CA GLU A 27 -0.15 -0.69 0.82
C GLU A 27 -1.07 0.19 1.67
N LYS A 28 -0.52 1.14 2.43
CA LYS A 28 -1.31 2.09 3.21
C LYS A 28 -2.26 2.92 2.35
N LEU A 29 -1.79 3.43 1.22
CA LEU A 29 -2.64 4.17 0.28
C LEU A 29 -3.77 3.30 -0.29
N TYR A 30 -3.49 2.01 -0.55
CA TYR A 30 -4.50 1.06 -0.98
C TYR A 30 -5.53 0.77 0.12
N GLU A 31 -5.11 0.64 1.38
CA GLU A 31 -6.01 0.48 2.53
C GLU A 31 -6.86 1.74 2.82
N GLU A 32 -6.32 2.93 2.55
CA GLU A 32 -7.06 4.20 2.58
C GLU A 32 -8.09 4.33 1.44
N GLY A 33 -8.10 3.38 0.50
CA GLY A 33 -9.04 3.34 -0.61
C GLY A 33 -8.59 4.12 -1.84
N PHE A 34 -7.28 4.27 -2.06
CA PHE A 34 -6.73 4.86 -3.28
C PHE A 34 -6.13 3.80 -4.21
N HIS A 35 -6.25 4.01 -5.51
CA HIS A 35 -5.54 3.21 -6.49
C HIS A 35 -4.06 3.63 -6.56
N VAL A 36 -3.17 2.64 -6.54
CA VAL A 36 -1.72 2.81 -6.69
C VAL A 36 -1.18 2.23 -8.01
N CYS A 37 -2.08 1.79 -8.90
CA CYS A 37 -1.74 1.32 -10.23
C CYS A 37 -1.58 2.48 -11.21
N ASN A 38 -0.88 2.23 -12.33
CA ASN A 38 -0.66 3.25 -13.38
C ASN A 38 -1.95 3.68 -14.12
N ILE A 39 -3.06 2.96 -13.93
CA ILE A 39 -4.31 3.22 -14.65
C ILE A 39 -5.13 4.31 -13.95
N LEU A 40 -5.23 4.23 -12.63
CA LEU A 40 -6.11 5.05 -11.80
C LEU A 40 -5.37 5.72 -10.64
N TYR A 41 -4.06 5.93 -10.76
CA TYR A 41 -3.22 6.40 -9.66
C TYR A 41 -3.82 7.63 -8.93
N GLY A 42 -4.09 7.49 -7.64
CA GLY A 42 -4.65 8.56 -6.79
C GLY A 42 -6.17 8.75 -6.90
N SER A 43 -6.87 8.01 -7.77
CA SER A 43 -8.33 7.93 -7.73
C SER A 43 -8.80 7.11 -6.54
N ARG A 44 -9.98 7.43 -5.99
CA ARG A 44 -10.61 6.61 -4.95
C ARG A 44 -11.15 5.32 -5.56
N ARG A 45 -11.00 4.20 -4.85
CA ARG A 45 -11.69 2.95 -5.15
C ARG A 45 -13.17 3.16 -4.88
N GLU A 46 -13.99 3.09 -5.92
CA GLU A 46 -15.44 3.13 -5.73
C GLU A 46 -15.88 1.78 -5.13
N ASN A 47 -16.67 1.84 -4.05
CA ASN A 47 -17.19 0.66 -3.35
C ASN A 47 -16.14 -0.34 -2.82
N ASP A 48 -14.92 0.11 -2.52
CA ASP A 48 -13.84 -0.76 -2.05
C ASP A 48 -13.53 -1.94 -2.98
N GLU A 49 -13.67 -1.73 -4.29
CA GLU A 49 -13.35 -2.75 -5.29
C GLU A 49 -11.88 -3.20 -5.21
N GLU A 50 -11.67 -4.51 -5.31
CA GLU A 50 -10.33 -5.08 -5.32
C GLU A 50 -9.65 -4.82 -6.67
N CYS A 51 -8.52 -4.11 -6.65
CA CYS A 51 -7.77 -3.79 -7.86
C CYS A 51 -6.56 -4.72 -7.99
N ALA A 52 -6.66 -5.74 -8.85
CA ALA A 52 -5.57 -6.69 -9.11
C ALA A 52 -4.25 -6.01 -9.51
N PHE A 53 -4.31 -4.90 -10.25
CA PHE A 53 -3.13 -4.12 -10.61
C PHE A 53 -2.47 -3.43 -9.40
N CYS A 54 -3.25 -2.99 -8.41
CA CYS A 54 -2.69 -2.43 -7.18
C CYS A 54 -1.99 -3.54 -6.37
N LEU A 55 -2.61 -4.72 -6.29
CA LEU A 55 -2.03 -5.88 -5.61
C LEU A 55 -0.71 -6.32 -6.26
N ASP A 56 -0.61 -6.34 -7.60
CA ASP A 56 0.66 -6.64 -8.29
C ASP A 56 1.74 -5.58 -8.02
N VAL A 57 1.38 -4.30 -7.93
CA VAL A 57 2.35 -3.25 -7.59
C VAL A 57 2.90 -3.44 -6.17
N ILE A 58 2.02 -3.76 -5.22
CA ILE A 58 2.38 -3.88 -3.79
C ILE A 58 3.09 -5.21 -3.52
N TYR A 59 2.52 -6.32 -3.96
CA TYR A 59 2.93 -7.68 -3.61
C TYR A 59 3.50 -8.48 -4.77
N GLY A 60 3.35 -8.01 -6.01
CA GLY A 60 3.85 -8.72 -7.19
C GLY A 60 5.36 -8.93 -7.11
N GLU A 61 5.77 -10.19 -7.14
CA GLU A 61 7.17 -10.54 -7.32
C GLU A 61 7.51 -10.24 -8.78
N ARG A 62 8.24 -9.15 -9.00
CA ARG A 62 8.86 -8.87 -10.29
C ARG A 62 9.99 -9.90 -10.46
N TYR A 63 9.64 -11.09 -10.93
CA TYR A 63 10.62 -12.05 -11.44
C TYR A 63 11.43 -11.32 -12.50
N LYS A 64 12.72 -11.15 -12.23
CA LYS A 64 13.68 -10.64 -13.20
C LYS A 64 14.07 -11.74 -14.16
#